data_AF-A0A947KSH2-F1
#
_entry.id   AF-A0A947KSH2-F1
#
_cell.length_a   1.000
_cell.length_b   1.000
_cell.length_c   1.000
_cell.angle_alpha   90.00
_cell.angle_beta   90.00
_cell.angle_gamma   90.00
#
_symmetry.space_group_name_H-M   'P 1'
#
loop_
_entity.id
_entity.type
_entity.pdbx_description
1 polymer ?
#
loop_
_entity_poly.entity_id
_entity_poly.type
_entity_poly.pdbx_seq_one_letter_code
_entity_poly.pdbx_strand_id
1 'polypeptide(L)'
;MKKSFTLSMLLMGSLFAADYSSVIENPSASEIIKKDLLAPAKVYTMPTGCITNDPKAIARGSFIFHNLNGEKVKGKTPEGLKKKNADGTYKQYGNCVACHNIEGAKGAGNIGPDLTGYKDMFMATGVRDNQFVYQKIADPRIDNADTHMTVNLTTKLFNEKEICDIASYIVSPK
;
A
#
# COMPACT_ATOMS: atom_id res chain seq x y z
N MET A 1 -44.55 -77.96 3.91
CA MET A 1 -44.56 -76.78 3.02
C MET A 1 -45.41 -75.69 3.64
N LYS A 2 -44.82 -74.52 3.94
CA LYS A 2 -45.47 -73.19 4.03
C LYS A 2 -44.34 -72.19 4.36
N LYS A 3 -43.87 -71.45 3.36
CA LYS A 3 -42.95 -70.33 3.53
C LYS A 3 -43.80 -69.07 3.61
N SER A 4 -43.82 -68.39 4.75
CA SER A 4 -44.40 -67.05 4.88
C SER A 4 -43.44 -66.04 4.27
N PHE A 5 -43.97 -65.23 3.37
CA PHE A 5 -43.32 -64.11 2.72
C PHE A 5 -43.51 -62.89 3.64
N THR A 6 -42.45 -62.39 4.27
CA THR A 6 -42.51 -61.13 5.02
C THR A 6 -42.04 -60.01 4.09
N LEU A 7 -42.99 -59.39 3.41
CA LEU A 7 -42.82 -58.09 2.76
C LEU A 7 -43.19 -57.03 3.81
N SER A 8 -42.22 -56.23 4.29
CA SER A 8 -42.57 -55.06 5.08
C SER A 8 -41.56 -53.92 4.93
N MET A 9 -42.12 -52.77 4.54
CA MET A 9 -41.71 -51.40 4.80
C MET A 9 -40.41 -50.86 4.19
N LEU A 10 -40.55 -50.37 2.96
CA LEU A 10 -39.94 -49.10 2.54
C LEU A 10 -40.95 -47.97 2.77
N LEU A 11 -40.42 -46.75 2.99
CA LEU A 11 -41.08 -45.44 2.96
C LEU A 11 -41.88 -45.01 4.20
N MET A 12 -41.25 -44.22 5.08
CA MET A 12 -41.73 -42.86 5.37
C MET A 12 -40.70 -42.13 6.24
N GLY A 13 -39.91 -41.27 5.60
CA GLY A 13 -38.94 -40.40 6.26
C GLY A 13 -38.66 -39.19 5.38
N SER A 14 -39.72 -38.58 4.87
CA SER A 14 -39.65 -37.34 4.08
C SER A 14 -39.16 -36.24 5.01
N LEU A 15 -37.92 -35.83 4.80
CA LEU A 15 -37.28 -34.69 5.44
C LEU A 15 -38.07 -33.42 5.10
N PHE A 16 -38.78 -32.85 6.07
CA PHE A 16 -39.22 -31.45 5.98
C PHE A 16 -38.02 -30.56 6.31
N ALA A 17 -37.10 -30.41 5.37
CA ALA A 17 -36.13 -29.33 5.43
C ALA A 17 -36.86 -28.03 5.08
N ALA A 18 -37.18 -27.21 6.08
CA ALA A 18 -37.68 -25.87 5.84
C ALA A 18 -36.58 -25.04 5.16
N ASP A 19 -36.92 -24.42 4.04
CA ASP A 19 -36.01 -23.54 3.31
C ASP A 19 -35.94 -22.18 4.01
N TYR A 20 -34.86 -21.97 4.77
CA TYR A 20 -34.57 -20.72 5.46
C TYR A 20 -33.69 -19.77 4.64
N SER A 21 -33.46 -20.04 3.34
CA SER A 21 -32.59 -19.22 2.50
C SER A 21 -33.00 -17.75 2.41
N SER A 22 -34.29 -17.45 2.61
CA SER A 22 -34.82 -16.08 2.63
C SER A 22 -34.65 -15.36 3.98
N VAL A 23 -34.30 -16.09 5.04
CA VAL A 23 -34.13 -15.56 6.42
C VAL A 23 -32.67 -15.55 6.86
N ILE A 24 -31.82 -16.31 6.17
CA ILE A 24 -30.37 -16.36 6.41
C ILE A 24 -29.71 -15.33 5.51
N GLU A 25 -29.18 -14.25 6.10
CA GLU A 25 -28.29 -13.33 5.39
C GLU A 25 -27.09 -14.11 4.84
N ASN A 26 -26.88 -14.02 3.52
CA ASN A 26 -25.74 -14.64 2.84
C ASN A 26 -24.86 -13.55 2.23
N PRO A 27 -24.09 -12.82 3.06
CA PRO A 27 -23.24 -11.75 2.58
C PRO A 27 -22.14 -12.32 1.68
N SER A 28 -21.82 -11.61 0.60
CA SER A 28 -20.77 -12.02 -0.34
C SER A 28 -19.42 -12.12 0.38
N ALA A 29 -18.90 -13.35 0.52
CA ALA A 29 -17.59 -13.59 1.11
C ALA A 29 -16.47 -12.82 0.39
N SER A 30 -16.57 -12.64 -0.94
CA SER A 30 -15.62 -11.83 -1.70
C SER A 30 -15.65 -10.36 -1.30
N GLU A 31 -16.82 -9.80 -0.98
CA GLU A 31 -16.94 -8.40 -0.52
C GLU A 31 -16.42 -8.22 0.92
N ILE A 32 -16.52 -9.26 1.75
CA ILE A 32 -15.93 -9.28 3.10
C ILE A 32 -14.40 -9.34 2.99
N ILE A 33 -13.87 -10.29 2.21
CA ILE A 33 -12.42 -10.46 2.02
C ILE A 33 -11.80 -9.20 1.39
N LYS A 34 -12.50 -8.52 0.48
CA LYS A 34 -12.02 -7.24 -0.09
C LYS A 34 -11.82 -6.16 0.95
N LYS A 35 -12.69 -6.09 1.96
CA LYS A 35 -12.55 -5.16 3.09
C LYS A 35 -11.40 -5.54 4.01
N ASP A 36 -11.04 -6.81 4.06
CA ASP A 36 -9.94 -7.34 4.87
C ASP A 36 -8.58 -7.33 4.16
N LEU A 37 -8.53 -7.14 2.83
CA LEU A 37 -7.28 -7.14 2.05
C LEU A 37 -6.30 -6.04 2.48
N LEU A 38 -6.82 -4.90 2.94
CA LEU A 38 -6.03 -3.80 3.47
C LEU A 38 -6.61 -3.36 4.80
N ALA A 39 -5.75 -3.26 5.82
CA ALA A 39 -6.17 -2.66 7.08
C ALA A 39 -6.71 -1.23 6.85
N PRO A 40 -7.61 -0.74 7.72
CA PRO A 40 -8.22 0.58 7.59
C PRO A 40 -7.20 1.69 7.38
N ALA A 41 -7.62 2.78 6.72
CA ALA A 41 -6.78 3.97 6.56
C ALA A 41 -6.30 4.46 7.92
N LYS A 42 -5.00 4.76 8.02
CA LYS A 42 -4.38 5.12 9.29
C LYS A 42 -3.67 6.46 9.22
N VAL A 43 -3.93 7.29 10.23
CA VAL A 43 -3.16 8.52 10.48
C VAL A 43 -1.84 8.12 11.14
N TYR A 44 -0.74 8.63 10.60
CA TYR A 44 0.62 8.44 11.06
C TYR A 44 1.22 9.78 11.44
N THR A 45 1.68 9.89 12.68
CA THR A 45 2.41 11.07 13.14
C THR A 45 3.86 10.98 12.68
N MET A 46 4.36 12.03 12.03
CA MET A 46 5.74 12.13 11.62
C MET A 46 6.65 12.09 12.85
N PRO A 47 7.66 11.19 12.89
CA PRO A 47 8.57 11.13 14.02
C PRO A 47 9.45 12.38 14.09
N THR A 48 9.91 12.71 15.30
CA THR A 48 10.87 13.80 15.48
C THR A 48 12.16 13.49 14.73
N GLY A 49 12.70 14.47 13.99
CA GLY A 49 13.91 14.29 13.18
C GLY A 49 13.70 13.57 11.85
N CYS A 50 12.46 13.32 11.44
CA CYS A 50 12.14 12.69 10.16
C CYS A 50 12.69 13.46 8.96
N ILE A 51 12.46 14.78 8.93
CA ILE A 51 12.96 15.65 7.86
C ILE A 51 14.37 16.09 8.18
N THR A 52 15.29 15.84 7.27
CA THR A 52 16.72 16.11 7.43
C THR A 52 17.35 16.61 6.14
N ASN A 53 18.44 17.36 6.28
CA ASN A 53 19.32 17.76 5.18
C ASN A 53 20.53 16.82 5.03
N ASP A 54 20.57 15.69 5.73
CA ASP A 54 21.63 14.68 5.57
C ASP A 54 21.69 14.21 4.09
N PRO A 55 22.82 14.43 3.38
CA PRO A 55 22.96 14.01 2.00
C PRO A 55 22.73 12.51 1.79
N LYS A 56 23.06 11.67 2.78
CA LYS A 56 22.81 10.22 2.69
C LYS A 56 21.31 9.91 2.73
N ALA A 57 20.54 10.61 3.55
CA ALA A 57 19.08 10.48 3.62
C ALA A 57 18.41 10.93 2.32
N ILE A 58 18.81 12.09 1.81
CA ILE A 58 18.32 12.62 0.53
C ILE A 58 18.66 11.65 -0.61
N ALA A 59 19.87 11.09 -0.64
CA ALA A 59 20.27 10.10 -1.65
C ALA A 59 19.44 8.81 -1.59
N ARG A 60 19.07 8.34 -0.38
CA ARG A 60 18.16 7.21 -0.22
C ARG A 60 16.76 7.54 -0.71
N GLY A 61 16.21 8.69 -0.34
CA GLY A 61 14.90 9.14 -0.80
C GLY A 61 14.84 9.28 -2.33
N SER A 62 15.85 9.91 -2.92
CA SER A 62 16.02 10.01 -4.38
C SER A 62 16.12 8.63 -5.04
N PHE A 63 16.89 7.72 -4.46
CA PHE A 63 17.00 6.36 -4.98
C PHE A 63 15.66 5.62 -4.95
N ILE A 64 14.89 5.73 -3.86
CA ILE A 64 13.57 5.10 -3.77
C ILE A 64 12.63 5.73 -4.80
N PHE A 65 12.55 7.06 -4.86
CA PHE A 65 11.63 7.78 -5.74
C PHE A 65 11.86 7.45 -7.22
N HIS A 66 13.11 7.48 -7.66
CA HIS A 66 13.50 7.33 -9.07
C HIS A 66 13.62 5.89 -9.55
N ASN A 67 13.52 4.89 -8.67
CA ASN A 67 13.65 3.49 -9.08
C ASN A 67 12.31 2.81 -9.27
N LEU A 68 12.36 1.82 -10.16
CA LEU A 68 11.30 0.84 -10.29
C LEU A 68 11.46 -0.27 -9.24
N ASN A 69 10.50 -1.18 -9.24
CA ASN A 69 10.42 -2.29 -8.31
C ASN A 69 11.27 -3.48 -8.72
N GLY A 70 11.68 -4.26 -7.72
CA GLY A 70 12.19 -5.61 -7.91
C GLY A 70 13.53 -5.64 -8.66
N GLU A 71 13.63 -6.56 -9.63
CA GLU A 71 14.82 -6.73 -10.48
C GLU A 71 15.10 -5.52 -11.38
N LYS A 72 14.10 -4.65 -11.59
CA LYS A 72 14.21 -3.48 -12.47
C LYS A 72 14.90 -2.29 -11.79
N VAL A 73 15.29 -2.42 -10.52
CA VAL A 73 16.07 -1.42 -9.79
C VAL A 73 17.44 -1.24 -10.45
N LYS A 74 17.77 -0.01 -10.85
CA LYS A 74 19.03 0.33 -11.52
C LYS A 74 19.97 1.07 -10.58
N GLY A 75 21.26 0.98 -10.87
CA GLY A 75 22.31 1.70 -10.14
C GLY A 75 22.76 1.05 -8.83
N LYS A 76 23.68 1.75 -8.16
CA LYS A 76 24.25 1.35 -6.87
C LYS A 76 23.26 1.72 -5.76
N THR A 77 22.88 0.73 -4.96
CA THR A 77 22.01 0.97 -3.79
C THR A 77 22.77 1.78 -2.74
N PRO A 78 22.20 2.90 -2.26
CA PRO A 78 22.82 3.69 -1.21
C PRO A 78 22.97 2.91 0.09
N GLU A 79 23.94 3.32 0.90
CA GLU A 79 24.15 2.80 2.25
C GLU A 79 22.85 2.95 3.07
N GLY A 80 22.44 1.86 3.73
CA GLY A 80 21.21 1.81 4.51
C GLY A 80 19.97 1.35 3.74
N LEU A 81 20.04 1.15 2.43
CA LEU A 81 19.00 0.48 1.64
C LEU A 81 19.45 -0.92 1.20
N LYS A 82 18.49 -1.79 0.90
CA LYS A 82 18.75 -3.18 0.48
C LYS A 82 18.04 -3.48 -0.84
N LYS A 83 18.72 -4.14 -1.78
CA LYS A 83 18.09 -4.64 -3.02
C LYS A 83 17.17 -5.83 -2.78
N LYS A 84 17.43 -6.60 -1.72
CA LYS A 84 16.66 -7.78 -1.34
C LYS A 84 16.21 -7.66 0.11
N ASN A 85 15.02 -8.16 0.38
CA ASN A 85 14.49 -8.36 1.73
C ASN A 85 15.24 -9.51 2.42
N ALA A 86 14.98 -9.71 3.71
CA ALA A 86 15.61 -10.77 4.50
C ALA A 86 15.29 -12.18 4.00
N ASP A 87 14.13 -12.36 3.37
CA ASP A 87 13.66 -13.60 2.76
C ASP A 87 14.24 -13.86 1.34
N GLY A 88 15.13 -12.98 0.87
CA GLY A 88 15.76 -13.08 -0.45
C GLY A 88 14.92 -12.55 -1.61
N THR A 89 13.67 -12.13 -1.39
CA THR A 89 12.84 -11.48 -2.40
C THR A 89 13.37 -10.09 -2.73
N TYR A 90 13.14 -9.60 -3.96
CA TYR A 90 13.57 -8.26 -4.31
C TYR A 90 12.71 -7.18 -3.63
N LYS A 91 13.39 -6.19 -3.04
CA LYS A 91 12.75 -5.05 -2.42
C LYS A 91 11.95 -4.27 -3.46
N GLN A 92 10.73 -3.91 -3.08
CA GLN A 92 9.86 -3.03 -3.84
C GLN A 92 10.11 -1.60 -3.38
N TYR A 93 10.21 -0.68 -4.34
CA TYR A 93 10.55 0.74 -4.15
C TYR A 93 9.38 1.67 -4.50
N GLY A 94 8.16 1.14 -4.60
CA GLY A 94 6.93 1.93 -4.77
C GLY A 94 6.70 2.49 -6.17
N ASN A 95 7.70 2.50 -7.05
CA ASN A 95 7.62 3.06 -8.41
C ASN A 95 7.14 4.52 -8.44
N CYS A 96 7.57 5.38 -7.51
CA CYS A 96 7.04 6.74 -7.39
C CYS A 96 7.13 7.51 -8.71
N VAL A 97 8.29 7.42 -9.38
CA VAL A 97 8.53 8.06 -10.69
C VAL A 97 7.61 7.56 -11.81
N ALA A 98 7.04 6.35 -11.71
CA ALA A 98 6.12 5.86 -12.74
C ALA A 98 4.78 6.61 -12.74
N CYS A 99 4.45 7.29 -11.63
CA CYS A 99 3.23 8.09 -11.51
C CYS A 99 3.52 9.59 -11.40
N HIS A 100 4.63 9.97 -10.75
CA HIS A 100 4.97 11.35 -10.45
C HIS A 100 6.19 11.82 -11.25
N ASN A 101 6.18 13.09 -11.63
CA ASN A 101 7.37 13.81 -12.06
C ASN A 101 8.03 14.52 -10.87
N ILE A 102 9.36 14.65 -10.92
CA ILE A 102 10.19 15.45 -10.00
C ILE A 102 11.50 15.80 -10.73
N GLU A 103 12.30 16.71 -10.19
CA GLU A 103 13.55 17.14 -10.82
C GLU A 103 14.49 15.99 -11.12
N GLY A 104 14.90 15.88 -12.39
CA GLY A 104 15.82 14.85 -12.86
C GLY A 104 15.18 13.48 -13.07
N ALA A 105 13.86 13.35 -12.92
CA ALA A 105 13.15 12.12 -13.21
C ALA A 105 13.32 11.69 -14.69
N LYS A 106 13.52 10.39 -14.90
CA LYS A 106 13.60 9.77 -16.24
C LYS A 106 12.44 8.79 -16.40
N GLY A 107 11.60 9.02 -17.41
CA GLY A 107 10.39 8.23 -17.61
C GLY A 107 9.31 8.55 -16.56
N ALA A 108 9.20 9.83 -16.18
CA ALA A 108 8.18 10.30 -15.25
C ALA A 108 6.76 10.03 -15.78
N GLY A 109 5.88 9.63 -14.87
CA GLY A 109 4.45 9.57 -15.14
C GLY A 109 3.76 10.92 -14.93
N ASN A 110 2.47 10.95 -15.27
CA ASN A 110 1.58 12.10 -15.11
C ASN A 110 0.23 11.74 -14.44
N ILE A 111 0.16 10.55 -13.81
CA ILE A 111 -1.03 10.08 -13.09
C ILE A 111 -1.09 10.70 -11.69
N GLY A 112 0.06 10.79 -11.04
CA GLY A 112 0.24 11.54 -9.79
C GLY A 112 0.57 12.99 -10.08
N PRO A 113 0.36 13.91 -9.11
CA PRO A 113 0.78 15.30 -9.23
C PRO A 113 2.27 15.44 -9.54
N ASP A 114 2.61 16.45 -10.36
CA ASP A 114 4.01 16.87 -10.57
C ASP A 114 4.55 17.46 -9.26
N LEU A 115 5.72 16.96 -8.84
CA LEU A 115 6.42 17.38 -7.63
C LEU A 115 7.66 18.25 -7.94
N THR A 116 7.86 18.62 -9.20
CA THR A 116 8.85 19.64 -9.57
C THR A 116 8.51 20.94 -8.83
N GLY A 117 9.51 21.59 -8.24
CA GLY A 117 9.41 22.79 -7.43
C GLY A 117 8.62 22.63 -6.13
N TYR A 118 8.39 21.40 -5.65
CA TYR A 118 7.45 21.15 -4.54
C TYR A 118 7.77 21.96 -3.29
N LYS A 119 9.05 22.04 -2.92
CA LYS A 119 9.49 22.81 -1.75
C LYS A 119 9.09 24.28 -1.87
N ASP A 120 9.39 24.91 -2.99
CA ASP A 120 9.17 26.35 -3.16
C ASP A 120 7.68 26.66 -3.33
N MET A 121 6.94 25.80 -4.03
CA MET A 121 5.52 26.01 -4.28
C MET A 121 4.63 25.75 -3.06
N PHE A 122 4.94 24.72 -2.26
CA PHE A 122 4.03 24.26 -1.20
C PHE A 122 4.60 24.41 0.21
N MET A 123 5.89 24.15 0.39
CA MET A 123 6.51 24.18 1.72
C MET A 123 6.88 25.62 2.12
N ALA A 124 7.51 26.38 1.21
CA ALA A 124 7.92 27.76 1.47
C ALA A 124 6.73 28.73 1.59
N THR A 125 5.61 28.41 0.94
CA THR A 125 4.35 29.17 1.02
C THR A 125 3.52 28.82 2.25
N GLY A 126 3.87 27.75 2.98
CA GLY A 126 3.10 27.24 4.11
C GLY A 126 1.79 26.55 3.74
N VAL A 127 1.52 26.32 2.44
CA VAL A 127 0.32 25.60 1.97
C VAL A 127 0.33 24.14 2.43
N ARG A 128 1.52 23.56 2.58
CA ARG A 128 1.76 22.20 3.11
C ARG A 128 2.86 22.24 4.15
N ASP A 129 2.79 21.31 5.09
CA ASP A 129 3.81 21.08 6.10
C ASP A 129 4.44 19.68 5.96
N ASN A 130 5.48 19.43 6.74
CA ASN A 130 6.22 18.17 6.69
C ASN A 130 5.35 16.98 7.13
N GLN A 131 4.41 17.21 8.05
CA GLN A 131 3.47 16.20 8.52
C GLN A 131 2.54 15.76 7.39
N PHE A 132 2.04 16.68 6.57
CA PHE A 132 1.25 16.39 5.39
C PHE A 132 2.03 15.52 4.39
N VAL A 133 3.28 15.90 4.07
CA VAL A 133 4.11 15.14 3.13
C VAL A 133 4.36 13.73 3.64
N TYR A 134 4.74 13.61 4.92
CA TYR A 134 4.94 12.31 5.58
C TYR A 134 3.67 11.45 5.54
N GLN A 135 2.51 12.01 5.93
CA GLN A 135 1.24 11.30 5.92
C GLN A 135 0.86 10.84 4.51
N LYS A 136 1.01 11.72 3.51
CA LYS A 136 0.66 11.42 2.12
C LYS A 136 1.44 10.21 1.61
N ILE A 137 2.73 10.11 1.97
CA ILE A 137 3.57 8.97 1.60
C ILE A 137 3.24 7.76 2.49
N ALA A 138 2.97 7.93 3.78
CA ALA A 138 2.69 6.82 4.68
C ALA A 138 1.39 6.07 4.33
N ASP A 139 0.29 6.81 4.20
CA ASP A 139 -1.04 6.32 3.84
C ASP A 139 -1.88 7.45 3.22
N PRO A 140 -1.95 7.54 1.88
CA PRO A 140 -2.66 8.62 1.19
C PRO A 140 -4.19 8.53 1.34
N ARG A 141 -4.72 7.40 1.83
CA ARG A 141 -6.17 7.18 1.98
C ARG A 141 -6.82 8.08 3.01
N ILE A 142 -6.02 8.65 3.92
CA ILE A 142 -6.49 9.65 4.90
C ILE A 142 -7.01 10.91 4.21
N ASP A 143 -6.42 11.30 3.08
CA ASP A 143 -6.86 12.48 2.34
C ASP A 143 -7.74 12.14 1.13
N ASN A 144 -7.57 10.95 0.56
CA ASN A 144 -8.34 10.48 -0.58
C ASN A 144 -8.52 8.96 -0.52
N ALA A 145 -9.71 8.51 -0.13
CA ALA A 145 -10.05 7.08 -0.02
C ALA A 145 -9.88 6.31 -1.36
N ASP A 146 -10.04 6.99 -2.49
CA ASP A 146 -9.96 6.42 -3.85
C ASP A 146 -8.58 6.64 -4.51
N THR A 147 -7.55 6.93 -3.70
CA THR A 147 -6.18 7.14 -4.20
C THR A 147 -5.60 5.92 -4.90
N HIS A 148 -4.84 6.16 -5.98
CA HIS A 148 -4.01 5.15 -6.63
C HIS A 148 -2.56 5.14 -6.13
N MET A 149 -2.19 6.08 -5.27
CA MET A 149 -0.87 6.08 -4.66
C MET A 149 -0.74 4.89 -3.70
N THR A 150 0.45 4.29 -3.64
CA THR A 150 0.69 3.11 -2.82
C THR A 150 0.45 3.40 -1.34
N VAL A 151 -0.21 2.45 -0.66
CA VAL A 151 -0.38 2.48 0.80
C VAL A 151 0.85 1.87 1.44
N ASN A 152 1.68 2.64 2.14
CA ASN A 152 3.06 2.23 2.38
C ASN A 152 3.31 1.65 3.78
N LEU A 153 2.99 2.39 4.85
CA LEU A 153 3.22 1.89 6.21
C LEU A 153 2.21 0.82 6.62
N THR A 154 0.96 0.96 6.17
CA THR A 154 -0.10 -0.01 6.48
C THR A 154 0.17 -1.38 5.87
N THR A 155 0.71 -1.42 4.65
CA THR A 155 1.08 -2.67 3.95
C THR A 155 2.51 -3.13 4.26
N LYS A 156 3.28 -2.32 4.99
CA LYS A 156 4.71 -2.53 5.26
C LYS A 156 5.58 -2.56 4.00
N LEU A 157 5.11 -1.96 2.90
CA LEU A 157 5.93 -1.76 1.71
C LEU A 157 7.20 -0.96 2.05
N PHE A 158 7.03 0.08 2.87
CA PHE A 158 8.11 0.85 3.47
C PHE A 158 8.07 0.79 4.99
N ASN A 159 9.24 0.98 5.60
CA ASN A 159 9.33 1.32 7.02
C ASN A 159 9.36 2.84 7.22
N GLU A 160 9.21 3.28 8.48
CA GLU A 160 9.19 4.70 8.84
C GLU A 160 10.41 5.48 8.34
N LYS A 161 11.60 4.89 8.45
CA LYS A 161 12.84 5.52 8.01
C LYS A 161 12.84 5.76 6.49
N GLU A 162 12.36 4.78 5.71
CA GLU A 162 12.23 4.92 4.26
C GLU A 162 11.25 6.04 3.89
N ILE A 163 10.12 6.17 4.61
CA ILE A 163 9.19 7.30 4.43
C ILE A 163 9.87 8.64 4.73
N CYS A 164 10.65 8.72 5.82
CA CYS A 164 11.40 9.92 6.18
C CYS A 164 12.48 10.28 5.16
N ASP A 165 13.19 9.29 4.61
CA ASP A 165 14.18 9.52 3.55
C ASP A 165 13.49 10.07 2.27
N ILE A 166 12.34 9.52 1.87
CA ILE A 166 11.55 10.01 0.72
C ILE A 166 11.03 11.42 0.98
N ALA A 167 10.41 11.65 2.14
CA ALA A 167 9.86 12.96 2.51
C ALA A 167 10.96 14.02 2.54
N SER A 168 12.12 13.71 3.15
CA SER A 168 13.29 14.58 3.16
C SER A 168 13.77 14.91 1.75
N TYR A 169 13.80 13.93 0.84
CA TYR A 169 14.13 14.19 -0.56
C TYR A 169 13.12 15.10 -1.25
N ILE A 170 11.81 14.90 -1.06
CA ILE A 170 10.78 15.71 -1.72
C ILE A 170 10.86 17.18 -1.26
N VAL A 171 11.11 17.42 0.03
CA VAL A 171 11.18 18.78 0.60
C VAL A 171 12.59 19.37 0.66
N SER A 172 13.60 18.67 0.11
CA SER A 172 14.97 19.19 0.02
C SER A 172 15.05 20.28 -1.07
N PRO A 173 15.97 21.23 -0.94
CA PRO A 173 16.43 21.99 -2.11
C PRO A 173 16.90 21.01 -3.21
N LYS A 174 16.77 21.42 -4.47
CA LYS A 174 17.14 20.63 -5.64
C LYS A 174 18.39 21.19 -6.29
#